data_AF-A0A3A8FW52-F1
#
_entry.id   AF-A0A3A8FW52-F1
#
_cell.length_a   1.000
_cell.length_b   1.000
_cell.length_c   1.000
_cell.angle_alpha   90.00
_cell.angle_beta   90.00
_cell.angle_gamma   90.00
#
_symmetry.space_group_name_H-M   'P 1'
#
loop_
_entity.id
_entity.type
_entity.pdbx_description
1 polymer ?
#
loop_
_entity_poly.entity_id
_entity_poly.type
_entity_poly.pdbx_seq_one_letter_code
_entity_poly.pdbx_strand_id
1 'polypeptide(L)' 'MYDFDCPHCSWGMNRDDINDQVHEDDRVGEWDIECNNCKKTFELKAEPSITYWAEEKTQEPTND' A
#
# COMPACT_ATOMS: atom_id res chain seq x y z
N MET A 1 -5.15 -11.15 -5.34
CA MET A 1 -4.99 -10.75 -3.94
C MET A 1 -5.51 -9.34 -3.86
N TYR A 2 -6.38 -9.05 -2.90
CA TYR A 2 -6.86 -7.69 -2.67
C TYR A 2 -5.84 -6.92 -1.84
N ASP A 3 -5.85 -5.60 -1.96
CA ASP A 3 -4.94 -4.74 -1.19
C ASP A 3 -5.38 -4.67 0.28
N PHE A 4 -6.69 -4.69 0.55
CA PHE A 4 -7.26 -4.65 1.88
C PHE A 4 -8.71 -5.18 1.91
N ASP A 5 -9.20 -5.51 3.11
CA ASP A 5 -10.57 -5.99 3.33
C ASP A 5 -11.41 -4.96 4.10
N CYS A 6 -12.65 -4.77 3.69
CA CYS A 6 -13.59 -3.88 4.40
C CYS A 6 -13.84 -4.40 5.83
N PRO A 7 -13.65 -3.57 6.88
CA PRO A 7 -13.81 -4.00 8.27
C PRO A 7 -15.26 -4.33 8.66
N HIS A 8 -16.23 -3.94 7.84
CA HIS A 8 -17.66 -4.14 8.13
C HIS A 8 -18.28 -5.34 7.44
N CYS A 9 -17.73 -5.80 6.32
CA CYS A 9 -18.32 -6.88 5.51
C CYS A 9 -17.30 -7.87 4.94
N SER A 10 -16.01 -7.69 5.22
CA SER A 10 -14.91 -8.54 4.76
C SER A 10 -14.81 -8.67 3.24
N TRP A 11 -15.38 -7.72 2.51
CA TRP A 11 -15.23 -7.63 1.06
C TRP A 11 -13.84 -7.09 0.74
N GLY A 12 -13.07 -7.85 -0.04
CA GLY A 12 -11.75 -7.44 -0.51
C GLY A 12 -11.83 -6.39 -1.60
N MET A 13 -10.96 -5.38 -1.51
CA MET A 13 -10.89 -4.26 -2.47
C MET A 13 -9.44 -3.99 -2.86
N ASN A 14 -9.23 -3.58 -4.12
CA ASN A 14 -7.95 -3.03 -4.54
C ASN A 14 -8.04 -1.50 -4.49
N ARG A 15 -6.90 -0.84 -4.26
CA ARG A 15 -6.79 0.61 -4.32
C ARG A 15 -7.32 1.16 -5.66
N ASP A 16 -7.06 0.45 -6.75
CA ASP A 16 -7.49 0.85 -8.09
C ASP A 16 -9.03 0.85 -8.25
N ASP A 17 -9.77 0.08 -7.42
CA ASP A 17 -11.24 0.04 -7.43
C ASP A 17 -11.89 1.27 -6.75
N ILE A 18 -11.09 2.09 -6.07
CA ILE A 18 -11.52 3.27 -5.29
C ILE A 18 -10.60 4.48 -5.54
N ASN A 19 -9.94 4.54 -6.70
CA ASN A 19 -8.94 5.57 -7.05
C ASN A 19 -9.51 7.01 -7.08
N ASP A 20 -10.84 7.17 -7.06
CA ASP A 20 -11.52 8.45 -6.88
C ASP A 20 -11.57 8.93 -5.41
N GLN A 21 -11.31 8.03 -4.47
CA GLN A 21 -11.36 8.27 -3.01
C GLN A 21 -9.96 8.34 -2.39
N VAL A 22 -8.95 7.81 -3.08
CA VAL A 22 -7.52 7.87 -2.73
C VAL A 22 -6.77 8.56 -3.86
N HIS A 23 -6.04 9.63 -3.56
CA HIS A 23 -5.29 10.38 -4.58
C HIS A 23 -4.13 9.55 -5.16
N GLU A 24 -3.90 9.66 -6.47
CA GLU A 24 -3.00 8.78 -7.23
C GLU A 24 -1.54 8.77 -6.74
N ASP A 25 -1.07 9.88 -6.19
CA ASP A 25 0.30 10.06 -5.70
C ASP A 25 0.48 9.64 -4.24
N ASP A 26 -0.60 9.46 -3.48
CA ASP A 26 -0.52 9.24 -2.05
C ASP A 26 -0.53 7.74 -1.74
N ARG A 27 0.66 7.13 -1.74
CA ARG A 27 0.85 5.77 -1.21
C ARG A 27 0.92 5.72 0.32
N VAL A 28 0.98 6.88 0.97
CA VAL A 28 1.05 7.04 2.42
C VAL A 28 0.06 8.12 2.81
N GLY A 29 -0.77 7.85 3.81
CA GLY A 29 -1.81 8.78 4.24
C GLY A 29 -2.99 8.10 4.91
N GLU A 30 -4.03 8.89 5.15
CA GLU A 30 -5.28 8.48 5.76
C GLU A 30 -6.45 9.06 4.93
N TRP A 31 -7.42 8.22 4.57
CA TRP A 31 -8.58 8.61 3.77
C TRP A 31 -9.86 8.00 4.32
N ASP A 32 -10.93 8.79 4.35
CA ASP A 32 -12.27 8.26 4.54
C ASP A 32 -12.79 7.70 3.20
N ILE A 33 -12.93 6.38 3.11
CA ILE A 33 -13.37 5.70 1.89
C ILE A 33 -14.67 4.92 2.12
N GLU A 34 -15.53 4.88 1.12
CA GLU A 34 -16.76 4.10 1.07
C GLU A 34 -16.51 2.71 0.46
N CYS A 35 -16.93 1.65 1.17
CA CYS A 35 -16.89 0.30 0.64
C CYS A 35 -17.84 0.13 -0.56
N ASN A 36 -17.32 -0.35 -1.70
CA ASN A 36 -18.10 -0.60 -2.91
C ASN A 36 -19.26 -1.61 -2.70
N ASN A 37 -19.14 -2.53 -1.75
CA ASN A 37 -20.14 -3.56 -1.45
C ASN A 37 -21.17 -3.10 -0.39
N CYS A 38 -20.74 -2.79 0.83
CA CYS A 38 -21.66 -2.50 1.94
C CYS A 38 -21.98 -1.02 2.14
N LYS A 39 -21.37 -0.13 1.34
CA LYS A 39 -21.62 1.32 1.32
C LYS A 39 -21.37 2.03 2.65
N LYS A 40 -20.57 1.43 3.54
CA LYS A 40 -20.13 2.05 4.79
C LYS A 40 -18.79 2.74 4.55
N THR A 41 -18.66 3.96 5.09
CA THR A 41 -17.41 4.71 5.14
C THR A 41 -16.52 4.19 6.26
N PHE A 42 -15.21 4.09 6.01
CA PHE A 42 -14.20 3.75 6.98
C PHE A 42 -12.87 4.42 6.63
N GLU A 43 -12.00 4.54 7.62
CA GLU A 43 -10.67 5.11 7.46
C GLU A 43 -9.72 4.05 6.88
N LEU A 44 -9.17 4.32 5.70
CA LEU A 44 -8.07 3.57 5.10
C LEU A 44 -6.76 4.28 5.47
N LYS A 45 -5.83 3.55 6.11
CA LYS A 45 -4.48 4.03 6.39
C LYS A 45 -3.47 3.28 5.54
N ALA A 46 -2.61 4.03 4.86
CA ALA A 46 -1.45 3.47 4.17
C ALA A 46 -0.17 3.96 4.85
N GLU A 47 0.67 3.02 5.27
CA GLU A 47 1.97 3.28 5.88
C GLU A 47 3.10 2.89 4.91
N PRO A 48 4.25 3.59 4.95
CA PRO A 48 5.40 3.18 4.16
C PRO A 48 5.95 1.85 4.66
N SER A 49 6.06 0.86 3.77
CA SER A 49 6.85 -0.35 4.05
C SER A 49 8.33 -0.03 3.89
N ILE A 50 9.11 -0.19 4.95
CA ILE A 50 10.57 -0.09 4.89
C ILE A 50 11.13 -1.48 4.57
N THR A 51 11.79 -1.62 3.40
CA THR A 51 12.51 -2.84 3.02
C THR A 51 14.00 -2.50 2.86
N TYR A 52 14.87 -3.30 3.49
CA TYR A 52 16.33 -3.18 3.37
C TYR A 52 16.89 -4.31 2.50
N TRP A 53 17.89 -4.01 1.67
CA TRP A 53 18.71 -5.00 0.98
C TRP A 53 20.19 -4.66 1.13
N ALA A 54 21.02 -5.70 1.15
CA ALA A 54 22.47 -5.58 1.23
C ALA A 54 23.11 -6.49 0.19
N GLU A 55 24.14 -5.99 -0.47
CA GLU A 55 24.86 -6.71 -1.53
C GLU A 55 26.35 -6.75 -1.17
N GLU A 56 27.01 -7.84 -1.59
CA GLU A 56 28.45 -8.00 -1.41
C GLU A 56 29.21 -7.05 -2.36
N LYS A 57 30.15 -6.28 -1.82
CA LYS A 57 31.05 -5.48 -2.65
C LYS A 57 32.19 -6.37 -3.13
N THR A 58 32.25 -6.62 -4.44
CA THR A 58 33.47 -7.18 -5.06
C THR A 58 34.60 -6.17 -4.90
N GLN A 59 35.62 -6.52 -4.12
CA GLN A 59 36.89 -5.79 -4.11
C GLN A 59 37.62 -6.07 -5.42
N GLU A 60 37.97 -5.01 -6.16
CA GLU A 60 38.94 -5.15 -7.25
C GLU A 60 40.31 -5.49 -6.65
N PRO A 61 41.07 -6.42 -7.25
CA PRO A 61 42.40 -6.75 -6.77
C PRO A 61 43.29 -5.51 -6.84
N THR A 62 43.74 -5.03 -5.69
CA THR A 62 44.80 -4.02 -5.61
C THR A 62 46.12 -4.69 -5.99
N ASN A 63 46.64 -4.39 -7.18
CA ASN A 63 47.98 -4.79 -7.58
C ASN A 63 48.99 -3.84 -6.91
N ASP A 64 49.77 -4.36 -5.97
CA ASP A 64 50.96 -3.73 -5.36
C ASP A 64 52.22 -4.10 -6.17
#